data_AF-A0A401U3R7-F1
#
_entry.id   AF-A0A401U3R7-F1
#
_cell.length_a   1.000
_cell.length_b   1.000
_cell.length_c   1.000
_cell.angle_alpha   90.00
_cell.angle_beta   90.00
_cell.angle_gamma   90.00
#
_symmetry.space_group_name_H-M   'P 1'
#
loop_
_entity.id
_entity.type
_entity.pdbx_description
1 polymer ?
#
loop_
_entity_poly.entity_id
_entity_poly.type
_entity_poly.pdbx_seq_one_letter_code
_entity_poly.pdbx_strand_id
1 'polypeptide(L)' 'MVRDRAKSRGDALAYEFEGRQTSFAEFDVKTNRVANALIAMGIKKGERIAYLGKNS' A
#
# COMPACT_ATOMS: atom_id res chain seq x y z
N MET A 1 -8.87 5.68 3.22
CA MET A 1 -7.74 6.46 3.77
C MET A 1 -6.60 6.62 2.76
N VAL A 2 -5.82 5.58 2.40
CA VAL A 2 -4.69 5.72 1.45
C VAL A 2 -5.14 6.29 0.10
N ARG A 3 -6.17 5.68 -0.51
CA ARG A 3 -6.75 6.14 -1.78
C ARG A 3 -7.28 7.58 -1.72
N ASP A 4 -7.85 8.00 -0.59
CA ASP A 4 -8.37 9.36 -0.42
C ASP A 4 -7.23 10.38 -0.30
N ARG A 5 -6.12 10.00 0.35
CA ARG A 5 -4.90 10.81 0.41
C ARG A 5 -4.20 10.87 -0.95
N ALA A 6 -4.19 9.79 -1.71
CA ALA A 6 -3.66 9.77 -3.08
C ALA A 6 -4.43 10.75 -4.00
N LYS A 7 -5.76 10.83 -3.86
CA LYS A 7 -6.58 11.78 -4.62
C LYS A 7 -6.39 13.23 -4.19
N SER A 8 -6.32 13.49 -2.88
CA SER A 8 -6.31 14.86 -2.35
C SER A 8 -4.90 15.47 -2.25
N ARG A 9 -3.87 14.64 -2.08
CA ARG A 9 -2.48 15.04 -1.83
C ARG A 9 -1.50 14.01 -2.44
N GLY A 10 -1.72 13.64 -3.70
CA GLY A 10 -0.99 12.58 -4.39
C GLY A 10 0.53 12.72 -4.33
N ASP A 11 1.03 13.94 -4.55
CA ASP A 11 2.47 14.24 -4.57
C ASP A 11 3.09 14.37 -3.17
N ALA A 12 2.27 14.44 -2.11
CA ALA A 12 2.80 14.50 -0.76
C ALA A 12 3.46 13.18 -0.37
N LEU A 13 4.56 13.27 0.38
CA LEU A 13 5.26 12.11 0.91
C LEU A 13 4.38 11.33 1.89
N ALA A 14 4.24 10.03 1.63
CA ALA A 14 3.60 9.09 2.52
C ALA A 14 4.60 8.53 3.53
N TYR A 15 5.80 8.18 3.06
CA TYR A 15 6.92 7.75 3.90
C TYR A 15 8.27 7.86 3.16
N GLU A 16 9.35 7.84 3.93
CA GLU A 16 10.73 7.76 3.44
C GLU A 16 11.48 6.68 4.23
N PHE A 17 12.29 5.88 3.54
CA PHE A 17 13.18 4.91 4.15
C PHE A 17 14.49 4.83 3.37
N GLU A 18 15.62 4.96 4.07
CA GLU A 18 16.98 4.93 3.48
C GLU A 18 17.12 5.85 2.24
N GLY A 19 16.59 7.08 2.32
CA GLY A 19 16.63 8.06 1.24
C GLY A 19 15.65 7.80 0.09
N ARG A 20 14.93 6.67 0.11
CA ARG A 20 13.85 6.39 -0.84
C ARG A 20 12.55 6.99 -0.33
N GLN A 21 12.12 8.04 -1.02
CA GLN A 21 10.83 8.67 -0.79
C GLN A 21 9.71 7.93 -1.53
N THR A 22 8.51 7.91 -0.98
CA THR A 22 7.33 7.35 -1.63
C THR A 22 6.13 8.26 -1.38
N SER A 23 5.48 8.70 -2.46
CA SER A 23 4.31 9.59 -2.40
C SER A 23 3.03 8.82 -2.09
N PHE A 24 1.96 9.52 -1.71
CA PHE A 24 0.65 8.88 -1.51
C PHE A 24 0.09 8.26 -2.79
N ALA A 25 0.32 8.88 -3.95
CA ALA A 25 -0.09 8.32 -5.24
C ALA A 25 0.63 7.00 -5.55
N GLU A 26 1.96 6.97 -5.35
CA GLU A 26 2.75 5.74 -5.55
C GLU A 26 2.38 4.65 -4.54
N PHE A 27 2.12 5.03 -3.29
CA PHE A 27 1.73 4.10 -2.25
C PHE A 27 0.37 3.47 -2.53
N ASP A 28 -0.62 4.24 -3.01
CA ASP A 28 -1.92 3.69 -3.43
C ASP A 28 -1.74 2.67 -4.55
N VAL A 29 -0.99 2.99 -5.61
CA VAL A 29 -0.75 2.05 -6.72
C VAL A 29 -0.10 0.74 -6.24
N LYS A 30 0.95 0.83 -5.40
CA LYS A 30 1.67 -0.35 -4.89
C LYS A 30 0.77 -1.21 -3.99
N THR A 31 0.05 -0.60 -3.06
CA THR A 31 -0.84 -1.33 -2.14
C THR A 31 -2.04 -1.94 -2.86
N ASN A 32 -2.61 -1.25 -3.86
CA ASN A 32 -3.73 -1.78 -4.65
C ASN A 32 -3.32 -3.01 -5.46
N ARG A 33 -2.08 -3.06 -5.95
CA ARG A 33 -1.55 -4.23 -6.65
C ARG A 33 -1.56 -5.47 -5.73
N VAL A 34 -1.09 -5.31 -4.49
CA VAL A 34 -1.11 -6.40 -3.50
C VAL A 34 -2.55 -6.80 -3.17
N ALA A 35 -3.45 -5.83 -2.95
CA ALA A 35 -4.86 -6.10 -2.67
C ALA A 35 -5.53 -6.91 -3.78
N ASN A 36 -5.30 -6.55 -5.06
CA ASN A 36 -5.85 -7.28 -6.20
C ASN A 36 -5.30 -8.70 -6.29
N ALA A 37 -4.01 -8.91 -6.00
CA ALA A 37 -3.43 -10.25 -5.95
C ALA A 37 -4.05 -11.10 -4.83
N LEU A 38 -4.27 -10.53 -3.64
CA LEU A 38 -4.97 -11.22 -2.55
C LEU A 38 -6.40 -11.62 -2.93
N ILE A 39 -7.13 -10.74 -3.61
CA ILE A 39 -8.47 -11.03 -4.13
C ILE A 39 -8.42 -12.18 -5.15
N ALA A 40 -7.44 -12.17 -6.06
CA ALA A 40 -7.26 -13.21 -7.07
C ALA A 40 -6.91 -14.57 -6.46
N MET A 41 -6.24 -14.60 -5.31
CA MET A 41 -5.99 -15.83 -4.53
C MET A 41 -7.22 -16.32 -3.76
N GLY A 42 -8.35 -15.62 -3.86
CA GLY A 42 -9.62 -16.02 -3.26
C GLY A 42 -9.82 -15.55 -1.82
N ILE A 43 -8.90 -14.75 -1.26
CA ILE A 43 -8.97 -14.29 0.12
C ILE A 43 -10.27 -13.53 0.39
N LYS A 44 -10.93 -13.86 1.51
CA LYS A 44 -12.21 -13.28 1.93
C LYS A 44 -12.06 -12.40 3.15
N LYS A 45 -13.07 -11.54 3.35
CA LYS A 45 -13.18 -10.70 4.54
C LYS A 45 -13.20 -11.58 5.80
N GLY A 46 -12.34 -11.26 6.75
CA GLY A 46 -12.22 -11.97 8.03
C GLY A 46 -11.12 -13.04 8.06
N GLU A 47 -10.52 -13.36 6.92
CA GLU A 47 -9.35 -14.23 6.87
C GLU A 47 -8.09 -13.52 7.35
N ARG A 48 -7.12 -14.30 7.85
CA ARG A 48 -5.88 -13.78 8.44
C ARG A 48 -4.72 -14.02 7.47
N ILE A 49 -3.89 -12.99 7.29
CA ILE A 49 -2.68 -13.05 6.47
C ILE A 49 -1.50 -12.81 7.41
N ALA A 50 -0.53 -13.72 7.41
CA ALA A 50 0.74 -13.50 8.09
C ALA A 50 1.65 -12.63 7.20
N TYR A 51 2.30 -11.64 7.80
CA TYR A 51 3.34 -10.84 7.16
C TYR A 51 4.63 -10.99 7.96
N LEU A 52 5.71 -11.38 7.29
CA LEU A 52 7.05 -11.43 7.83
C LEU A 52 7.96 -10.67 6.88
N GLY A 53 8.55 -9.58 7.37
CA GLY A 53 9.41 -8.72 6.59
C GLY A 53 10.29 -7.87 7.51
N LYS A 54 11.33 -7.28 6.95
CA LYS A 54 12.13 -6.27 7.64
C LYS A 54 11.42 -4.92 7.56
N ASN A 55 11.70 -4.04 8.51
CA ASN A 55 11.31 -2.63 8.37
C ASN A 55 12.03 -2.06 7.15
N SER A 56 11.28 -1.42 6.26
CA SER A 56 11.71 -0.92 4.95
C SER A 56 10.90 0.29 4.50
#